data_AF-A0A9Q1FAZ3-F1
#
_entry.id   AF-A0A9Q1FAZ3-F1
#
_cell.length_a   1.000
_cell.length_b   1.000
_cell.length_c   1.000
_cell.angle_alpha   90.00
_cell.angle_beta   90.00
_cell.angle_gamma   90.00
#
_symmetry.space_group_name_H-M   'P 1'
#
loop_
_entity.id
_entity.type
_entity.pdbx_description
1 polymer ?
#
loop_
_entity_poly.entity_id
_entity_poly.type
_entity_poly.pdbx_seq_one_letter_code
_entity_poly.pdbx_strand_id
1 'polypeptide(L)'
;MAEKTGMDKLDIGALNPEQQEKLRQFKINTRIANEKYLRSHPEVEMLLSDFLREVFLKRPTDVREFAADHFTDPNLAKTIYSKLQGNFD
;
A
#
# COMPACT_ATOMS: atom_id res chain seq x y z
N MET A 1 3.06 28.40 -34.64
CA MET A 1 3.79 27.14 -34.46
C MET A 1 4.85 27.41 -33.41
N ALA A 2 4.66 26.92 -32.17
CA ALA A 2 5.62 27.12 -31.10
C ALA A 2 6.67 26.01 -31.18
N GLU A 3 7.90 26.40 -31.48
CA GLU A 3 9.08 25.53 -31.44
C GLU A 3 9.19 24.89 -30.05
N LYS A 4 9.21 23.56 -30.00
CA LYS A 4 9.52 22.80 -28.80
C LYS A 4 11.02 22.97 -28.51
N THR A 5 11.35 23.99 -27.74
CA THR A 5 12.72 24.35 -27.35
C THR A 5 13.33 23.23 -26.51
N GLY A 6 14.18 22.41 -27.14
CA GLY A 6 15.50 21.91 -26.73
C GLY A 6 15.91 21.64 -25.26
N MET A 7 15.04 21.67 -24.26
CA MET A 7 15.40 21.48 -22.84
C MET A 7 15.05 20.10 -22.27
N ASP A 8 14.25 19.29 -22.96
CA ASP A 8 13.88 17.92 -22.51
C ASP A 8 15.10 16.99 -22.36
N LYS A 9 16.25 17.34 -22.97
CA LYS A 9 17.49 16.55 -22.90
C LYS A 9 18.37 16.85 -21.67
N LEU A 10 18.04 17.85 -20.86
CA LEU A 10 18.87 18.29 -19.72
C LEU A 10 18.29 17.93 -18.35
N ASP A 11 17.12 17.31 -18.28
CA ASP A 11 16.63 16.75 -17.03
C ASP A 11 17.33 15.41 -16.77
N ILE A 12 18.48 15.49 -16.10
CA ILE A 12 19.33 14.35 -15.74
C ILE A 12 18.53 13.29 -14.94
N GLY A 13 17.41 13.68 -14.33
CA GLY A 13 16.50 12.80 -13.61
C GLY A 13 15.34 12.24 -14.45
N ALA A 14 15.10 12.73 -15.67
CA ALA A 14 14.01 12.27 -16.51
C ALA A 14 14.36 10.95 -17.20
N LEU A 15 13.48 9.95 -17.03
CA LEU A 15 13.57 8.70 -17.76
C LEU A 15 13.37 8.95 -19.25
N ASN A 16 14.18 8.29 -20.08
CA ASN A 16 13.97 8.30 -21.52
C ASN A 16 12.67 7.55 -21.89
N PRO A 17 12.12 7.72 -23.12
CA PRO A 17 10.84 7.12 -23.49
C PRO A 17 10.77 5.60 -23.32
N GLU A 18 11.86 4.88 -23.60
CA GLU A 18 11.93 3.42 -23.42
C GLU A 18 11.88 3.03 -21.94
N GLN A 19 12.61 3.76 -21.09
CA GLN A 19 12.59 3.57 -19.64
C GLN A 19 11.22 3.91 -19.04
N GLN A 20 10.53 4.92 -19.56
CA GLN A 20 9.17 5.25 -19.15
C GLN A 20 8.20 4.13 -19.48
N GLU A 21 8.28 3.54 -20.68
CA GLU A 21 7.41 2.42 -21.05
C GLU A 21 7.73 1.17 -20.22
N LYS A 22 9.01 0.86 -19.98
CA LYS A 22 9.42 -0.22 -19.07
C LYS A 22 8.88 -0.01 -17.65
N LEU A 23 8.98 1.21 -17.12
CA LEU A 23 8.43 1.56 -15.80
C LEU A 23 6.91 1.42 -15.78
N ARG A 24 6.22 1.82 -16.85
CA ARG A 24 4.77 1.69 -16.97
C ARG A 24 4.34 0.22 -16.92
N GLN A 25 4.97 -0.64 -17.73
CA GLN A 25 4.68 -2.07 -17.73
C GLN A 25 4.98 -2.72 -16.37
N PHE A 26 6.10 -2.34 -15.75
CA PHE A 26 6.43 -2.76 -14.40
C PHE A 26 5.33 -2.39 -13.40
N LYS A 27 4.92 -1.11 -13.34
CA LYS A 27 3.85 -0.64 -12.44
C LYS A 27 2.53 -1.37 -12.64
N ILE A 28 2.16 -1.65 -13.91
CA ILE A 28 0.94 -2.41 -14.23
C ILE A 28 1.03 -3.83 -13.65
N ASN A 29 2.14 -4.52 -13.91
CA ASN A 29 2.34 -5.88 -13.43
C ASN A 29 2.38 -5.94 -11.90
N THR A 30 3.05 -4.99 -11.25
CA THR A 30 3.08 -4.86 -9.79
C THR A 30 1.67 -4.64 -9.24
N ARG A 31 0.86 -3.77 -9.86
CA ARG A 31 -0.51 -3.53 -9.39
C ARG A 31 -1.36 -4.79 -9.47
N ILE A 32 -1.27 -5.54 -10.57
CA ILE A 32 -1.97 -6.83 -10.73
C ILE A 32 -1.50 -7.83 -9.67
N ALA A 33 -0.20 -7.92 -9.41
CA ALA A 33 0.36 -8.81 -8.40
C ALA A 33 -0.13 -8.44 -6.99
N ASN A 34 -0.13 -7.15 -6.65
CA ASN A 34 -0.63 -6.66 -5.36
C ASN A 34 -2.12 -6.99 -5.17
N GLU A 35 -2.96 -6.77 -6.19
CA GLU A 35 -4.38 -7.11 -6.12
C GLU A 35 -4.60 -8.62 -5.94
N LYS A 36 -3.83 -9.48 -6.62
CA LYS A 36 -3.87 -10.93 -6.43
C LYS A 36 -3.44 -11.33 -5.01
N TYR A 37 -2.40 -10.68 -4.48
CA TYR A 37 -1.94 -10.92 -3.11
C TYR A 37 -3.03 -10.56 -2.11
N LEU A 38 -3.60 -9.36 -2.18
CA LEU A 38 -4.67 -8.92 -1.27
C LEU A 38 -5.90 -9.82 -1.34
N ARG A 39 -6.30 -10.29 -2.53
CA ARG A 39 -7.42 -11.24 -2.67
C ARG A 39 -7.15 -12.61 -2.06
N SER A 40 -5.89 -13.04 -2.00
CA SER A 40 -5.50 -14.34 -1.45
C SER A 40 -5.19 -14.29 0.05
N HIS A 41 -5.06 -13.10 0.62
CA HIS A 41 -4.64 -12.88 2.01
C HIS A 41 -5.66 -11.98 2.74
N PRO A 42 -6.88 -12.52 3.04
CA PRO A 42 -7.94 -11.76 3.72
C PRO A 42 -7.53 -11.25 5.12
N GLU A 43 -6.52 -11.87 5.73
CA GLU A 43 -5.93 -11.40 6.99
C GLU A 43 -5.39 -9.98 6.89
N VAL A 44 -4.87 -9.58 5.72
CA VAL A 44 -4.30 -8.24 5.51
C VAL A 44 -5.42 -7.21 5.47
N GLU A 45 -6.53 -7.52 4.79
CA GLU A 45 -7.70 -6.64 4.73
C GLU A 45 -8.29 -6.42 6.12
N MET A 46 -8.45 -7.49 6.90
CA MET A 46 -9.01 -7.39 8.25
C MET A 46 -8.06 -6.64 9.19
N LEU A 47 -6.76 -6.91 9.13
CA LEU A 47 -5.74 -6.21 9.90
C LEU A 47 -5.79 -4.70 9.66
N LEU A 48 -5.87 -4.27 8.40
CA LEU A 48 -5.95 -2.85 8.03
C LEU A 48 -7.29 -2.24 8.45
N SER A 49 -8.39 -2.96 8.27
CA SER A 49 -9.73 -2.49 8.63
C SER A 49 -9.87 -2.28 10.15
N ASP A 50 -9.38 -3.22 10.95
CA ASP A 50 -9.33 -3.11 12.41
C ASP A 50 -8.50 -1.90 12.83
N PHE A 51 -7.30 -1.73 12.26
CA PHE A 51 -6.44 -0.59 12.58
C PHE A 51 -7.12 0.75 12.25
N LEU A 52 -7.69 0.88 11.05
CA LEU A 52 -8.38 2.11 10.63
C LEU A 52 -9.60 2.40 11.51
N ARG A 53 -10.35 1.38 11.91
CA ARG A 53 -11.46 1.51 12.86
C ARG A 53 -10.98 2.11 14.17
N GLU A 54 -9.88 1.60 14.72
CA GLU A 54 -9.31 2.10 15.96
C GLU A 54 -8.78 3.54 15.83
N VAL A 55 -8.13 3.87 14.72
CA VAL A 55 -7.69 5.25 14.43
C VAL A 55 -8.87 6.22 14.39
N PHE A 56 -9.96 5.85 13.70
CA PHE A 56 -11.14 6.72 13.60
C PHE A 56 -11.90 6.87 14.91
N LEU A 57 -11.91 5.83 15.75
CA LEU A 57 -12.53 5.86 17.08
C LEU A 57 -11.72 6.66 18.09
N LYS A 58 -10.41 6.39 18.17
CA LYS A 58 -9.52 6.97 19.19
C LYS A 58 -8.96 8.33 18.81
N ARG A 59 -8.92 8.65 17.50
CA ARG A 59 -8.39 9.91 16.94
C ARG A 59 -7.05 10.31 17.57
N PRO A 60 -6.02 9.45 17.47
CA PRO A 60 -4.74 9.69 18.12
C PRO A 60 -4.06 10.95 17.57
N THR A 61 -3.33 11.66 18.42
CA THR A 61 -2.59 12.87 18.04
C THR A 61 -1.37 12.56 17.17
N ASP A 62 -0.66 11.44 17.44
CA ASP A 62 0.35 10.89 16.53
C ASP A 62 -0.08 9.50 16.04
N VAL A 63 -0.47 9.43 14.77
CA VAL A 63 -0.91 8.20 14.12
C VAL A 63 0.24 7.20 13.94
N ARG A 64 1.49 7.66 13.83
CA ARG A 64 2.66 6.79 13.60
C ARG A 64 3.04 6.06 14.88
N GLU A 65 3.04 6.76 16.01
CA GLU A 65 3.25 6.14 17.32
C GLU A 65 2.14 5.13 17.62
N PHE A 66 0.88 5.51 17.36
CA PHE A 66 -0.26 4.61 17.48
C PHE A 66 -0.13 3.36 16.58
N ALA A 67 0.35 3.53 15.34
CA ALA A 67 0.62 2.42 14.44
C ALA A 67 1.74 1.50 14.97
N ALA A 68 2.81 2.08 15.50
CA ALA A 68 3.92 1.31 16.06
C ALA A 68 3.42 0.41 17.20
N ASP A 69 2.68 0.97 18.17
CA ASP A 69 2.11 0.21 19.28
C ASP A 69 1.14 -0.88 18.79
N HIS A 70 0.26 -0.53 17.84
CA HIS A 70 -0.74 -1.47 17.33
C HIS A 70 -0.12 -2.64 16.56
N PHE A 71 0.83 -2.37 15.66
CA PHE A 71 1.43 -3.41 14.80
C PHE A 71 2.56 -4.20 15.48
N THR A 72 3.08 -3.73 16.62
CA THR A 72 4.09 -4.45 17.40
C THR A 72 3.49 -5.32 18.51
N ASP A 73 2.17 -5.29 18.72
CA ASP A 73 1.50 -6.18 19.68
C ASP A 73 1.76 -7.66 19.32
N PRO A 74 2.43 -8.44 20.20
CA PRO A 74 2.72 -9.84 19.94
C PRO A 74 1.47 -10.71 19.79
N ASN A 75 0.32 -10.25 20.28
CA ASN A 75 -0.95 -10.96 20.18
C ASN A 75 -1.73 -10.61 18.92
N LEU A 76 -1.30 -9.61 18.14
CA LEU A 76 -2.03 -9.11 16.97
C LEU A 76 -2.32 -10.24 15.98
N ALA A 77 -1.29 -11.02 15.61
CA ALA A 77 -1.44 -12.14 14.70
C ALA A 77 -2.49 -13.14 15.20
N LYS A 78 -2.42 -13.52 16.47
CA LYS A 78 -3.38 -14.45 17.09
C LYS A 78 -4.80 -13.89 17.03
N THR A 79 -5.00 -12.62 17.37
CA THR A 79 -6.30 -11.95 17.33
C THR A 79 -6.88 -11.94 15.91
N ILE A 80 -6.07 -11.62 14.91
CA ILE A 80 -6.47 -11.63 13.50
C ILE A 80 -6.83 -13.04 13.05
N TYR A 81 -6.04 -14.07 13.35
CA TYR A 81 -6.39 -15.45 12.98
C TYR A 81 -7.66 -15.95 13.66
N SER A 82 -7.86 -15.62 14.95
CA SER A 82 -9.09 -15.98 15.66
C SER A 82 -10.33 -15.32 15.03
N LYS A 83 -10.24 -14.04 14.64
CA LYS A 83 -11.34 -13.34 13.97
C LYS A 83 -11.64 -13.90 12.57
N LEU A 84 -10.62 -14.31 11.81
CA LEU A 84 -10.83 -14.95 10.49
C LEU A 84 -11.59 -16.27 10.62
N GLN A 85 -11.24 -17.08 11.62
CA GLN A 85 -11.88 -18.37 11.84
C GLN A 85 -13.31 -18.23 12.37
N GLY A 86 -13.60 -17.19 13.15
CA GLY A 86 -14.93 -16.92 13.69
C GLY A 86 -15.92 -16.27 12.72
N ASN A 87 -15.49 -15.87 11.51
CA ASN A 87 -16.31 -15.19 10.51
C ASN A 87 -16.89 -16.12 9.43
N PHE A 88 -16.82 -17.45 9.61
CA PHE A 88 -17.34 -18.45 8.66
C PHE A 88 -18.71 -19.05 9.04
N ASP A 89 -19.41 -18.51 10.03
CA ASP A 89 -20.80 -18.89 10.39
C ASP A 89 -21.83 -17.87 9.89
#